data_AF-M6CYY4-F1
#
_entry.id   AF-M6CYY4-F1
#
_cell.length_a   1.000
_cell.length_b   1.000
_cell.length_c   1.000
_cell.angle_alpha   90.00
_cell.angle_beta   90.00
_cell.angle_gamma   90.00
#
_symmetry.space_group_name_H-M   'P 1'
#
loop_
_entity.id
_entity.type
_entity.pdbx_description
1 polymer ?
#
loop_
_entity_poly.entity_id
_entity_poly.type
_entity_poly.pdbx_seq_one_letter_code
_entity_poly.pdbx_strand_id
1 'polypeptide(L)'
;MNEDIARCSSEFRTSDLISGSTGRYGATGTVLKDGRIAFIGGEALVDPISNRMELFNPNQMVWNQGSSLNYGRAYHTSTLLTNGNILVTGGYDNIDLIATAERFNLLTNTWGYVAPMNQQRALHKAVLLSDGRVLVVGANSNQIAANGAEFYNPNQNTWTQTGGMNSFRSSGLTLTLLNDGRALVVGGFGVSGIGVGENLSSVEIFDPNTNQWILRTPLNQPRFAHSSILLSDGRVLVAGGKYMGSDNSNSYLDSMEIYDPVANVWKLLKMPVSRSEFTLERISDGSILFIGGRNQTYVNNNYRYFPDTDRWCSIATLQKSRDGHLSNVLPDGSILIYGGAGLNGYEDATERLR
;
A
#
# COMPACT_ATOMS: atom_id res chain seq x y z
N MET A 1 -14.44 -26.91 -5.98
CA MET A 1 -13.58 -27.93 -6.60
C MET A 1 -12.27 -27.22 -6.87
N ASN A 2 -11.28 -27.38 -5.99
CA ASN A 2 -9.97 -26.74 -6.15
C ASN A 2 -9.24 -27.52 -7.24
N GLU A 3 -9.04 -26.91 -8.41
CA GLU A 3 -7.97 -27.36 -9.28
C GLU A 3 -6.67 -27.20 -8.48
N ASP A 4 -5.95 -28.29 -8.26
CA ASP A 4 -4.64 -28.26 -7.61
C ASP A 4 -3.69 -27.44 -8.48
N ILE A 5 -3.49 -26.17 -8.09
CA ILE A 5 -2.58 -25.28 -8.79
C ILE A 5 -1.15 -25.81 -8.63
N ALA A 6 -0.58 -26.22 -9.76
CA ALA A 6 0.76 -26.76 -9.82
C ALA A 6 1.80 -25.82 -9.19
N ARG A 7 2.79 -26.40 -8.51
CA ARG A 7 3.89 -25.67 -7.86
C ARG A 7 4.84 -25.07 -8.91
N CYS A 8 5.24 -23.80 -8.78
CA CYS A 8 6.13 -23.12 -9.76
C CYS A 8 7.50 -23.79 -9.92
N SER A 9 7.97 -24.18 -11.11
CA SER A 9 9.13 -25.07 -11.30
C SER A 9 10.37 -24.87 -10.41
N SER A 10 10.84 -23.64 -10.15
CA SER A 10 12.16 -23.43 -9.49
C SER A 10 12.26 -22.31 -8.45
N GLU A 11 11.47 -21.23 -8.53
CA GLU A 11 11.63 -20.04 -7.68
C GLU A 11 10.61 -19.97 -6.53
N PHE A 12 10.96 -19.25 -5.46
CA PHE A 12 10.09 -19.00 -4.30
C PHE A 12 9.65 -20.30 -3.63
N ARG A 13 10.60 -21.19 -3.35
CA ARG A 13 10.40 -22.53 -2.77
C ARG A 13 10.57 -22.57 -1.27
N THR A 14 11.28 -21.61 -0.70
CA THR A 14 11.55 -21.55 0.74
C THR A 14 11.14 -20.21 1.32
N SER A 15 10.67 -20.22 2.58
CA SER A 15 10.50 -19.03 3.41
C SER A 15 11.40 -19.20 4.63
N ASP A 16 12.24 -18.21 4.93
CA ASP A 16 13.13 -18.22 6.10
C ASP A 16 12.80 -17.06 7.03
N LEU A 17 12.86 -17.31 8.34
CA LEU A 17 12.65 -16.28 9.35
C LEU A 17 13.93 -15.47 9.58
N ILE A 18 13.76 -14.15 9.69
CA ILE A 18 14.78 -13.19 10.08
C ILE A 18 14.27 -12.48 11.32
N SER A 19 15.05 -12.54 12.40
CA SER A 19 14.73 -11.89 13.66
C SER A 19 15.15 -10.41 13.65
N GLY A 20 14.63 -9.65 14.62
CA GLY A 20 15.12 -8.30 14.93
C GLY A 20 14.24 -7.15 14.47
N SER A 21 13.14 -7.41 13.74
CA SER A 21 12.10 -6.40 13.52
C SER A 21 11.17 -6.31 14.73
N THR A 22 10.66 -5.11 15.03
CA THR A 22 9.55 -4.96 15.98
C THR A 22 8.23 -5.28 15.27
N GLY A 23 7.35 -6.08 15.89
CA GLY A 23 6.03 -6.37 15.34
C GLY A 23 5.15 -5.12 15.32
N ARG A 24 4.82 -4.63 14.11
CA ARG A 24 4.03 -3.40 13.92
C ARG A 24 3.00 -3.49 12.80
N TYR A 25 1.83 -2.89 13.01
CA TYR A 25 0.74 -2.73 12.02
C TYR A 25 0.50 -1.26 11.71
N GLY A 26 -0.02 -0.92 10.52
CA GLY A 26 -0.23 0.48 10.12
C GLY A 26 1.08 1.30 10.00
N ALA A 27 2.23 0.63 10.05
CA ALA A 27 3.54 1.18 9.74
C ALA A 27 3.73 1.30 8.22
N THR A 28 4.81 1.97 7.79
CA THR A 28 5.15 2.08 6.37
C THR A 28 6.55 1.57 6.05
N GLY A 29 6.71 1.11 4.82
CA GLY A 29 7.96 0.61 4.26
C GLY A 29 8.44 1.52 3.13
N THR A 30 9.69 1.98 3.18
CA THR A 30 10.29 2.72 2.07
C THR A 30 11.62 2.08 1.67
N VAL A 31 11.73 1.63 0.42
CA VAL A 31 13.01 1.20 -0.17
C VAL A 31 13.85 2.45 -0.47
N LEU A 32 15.07 2.49 0.03
CA LEU A 32 16.05 3.55 -0.20
C LEU A 32 16.82 3.30 -1.50
N LYS A 33 17.44 4.35 -2.02
CA LYS A 33 18.26 4.27 -3.25
C LYS A 33 19.46 3.31 -3.15
N ASP A 34 19.91 3.03 -1.93
CA ASP A 34 21.00 2.10 -1.65
C ASP A 34 20.52 0.66 -1.38
N GLY A 35 19.23 0.38 -1.58
CA GLY A 35 18.62 -0.94 -1.40
C GLY A 35 18.23 -1.27 0.05
N ARG A 36 18.56 -0.44 1.03
CA ARG A 36 18.04 -0.61 2.40
C ARG A 36 16.55 -0.34 2.45
N ILE A 37 15.86 -0.90 3.44
CA ILE A 37 14.42 -0.71 3.64
C ILE A 37 14.19 -0.04 5.00
N ALA A 38 13.49 1.08 5.00
CA ALA A 38 13.06 1.76 6.22
C ALA A 38 11.67 1.27 6.63
N PHE A 39 11.52 0.87 7.89
CA PHE A 39 10.27 0.46 8.52
C PHE A 39 9.89 1.44 9.62
N ILE A 40 8.86 2.23 9.35
CA ILE A 40 8.63 3.55 9.98
C ILE A 40 7.28 3.55 10.71
N GLY A 41 7.30 3.98 11.97
CA GLY A 41 6.12 4.18 12.82
C GLY A 41 5.26 2.94 13.00
N GLY A 42 3.95 3.12 13.09
CA GLY A 42 2.94 2.07 13.26
C GLY A 42 2.58 1.77 14.71
N GLU A 43 1.60 0.89 14.88
CA GLU A 43 1.14 0.41 16.18
C GLU A 43 1.98 -0.78 16.63
N ALA A 44 2.39 -0.80 17.90
CA ALA A 44 3.11 -1.92 18.52
C ALA A 44 2.48 -2.30 19.87
N LEU A 45 2.75 -3.51 20.36
CA LEU A 45 2.18 -3.99 21.65
C LEU A 45 2.68 -3.21 22.87
N VAL A 46 3.95 -2.78 22.86
CA VAL A 46 4.60 -2.08 23.98
C VAL A 46 4.60 -0.56 23.77
N ASP A 47 4.40 -0.11 22.54
CA ASP A 47 4.41 1.28 22.10
C ASP A 47 3.23 1.48 21.13
N PRO A 48 2.03 1.81 21.65
CA PRO A 48 0.78 1.70 20.90
C PRO A 48 0.77 2.55 19.64
N ILE A 49 1.54 3.66 19.62
CA ILE A 49 1.81 4.45 18.42
C ILE A 49 3.29 4.82 18.40
N SER A 50 4.05 4.08 17.59
CA SER A 50 5.49 4.17 17.58
C SER A 50 6.03 5.32 16.73
N ASN A 51 7.12 5.92 17.20
CA ASN A 51 7.96 6.85 16.44
C ASN A 51 9.24 6.18 15.88
N ARG A 52 9.37 4.86 15.99
CA ARG A 52 10.59 4.16 15.61
C ARG A 52 10.75 4.07 14.09
N MET A 53 11.99 4.22 13.64
CA MET A 53 12.44 3.74 12.34
C MET A 53 13.43 2.59 12.54
N GLU A 54 13.20 1.48 11.86
CA GLU A 54 14.18 0.39 11.72
C GLU A 54 14.65 0.35 10.27
N LEU A 55 15.94 0.07 10.06
CA LEU A 55 16.58 -0.01 8.74
C LEU A 55 17.06 -1.44 8.50
N PHE A 56 16.47 -2.09 7.52
CA PHE A 56 16.92 -3.41 7.06
C PHE A 56 18.11 -3.27 6.11
N ASN A 57 19.20 -3.98 6.42
CA ASN A 57 20.34 -4.12 5.52
C ASN A 57 20.24 -5.45 4.75
N PRO A 58 19.95 -5.41 3.43
CA PRO A 58 19.80 -6.64 2.63
C PRO A 58 21.10 -7.42 2.44
N ASN A 59 22.28 -6.80 2.60
CA ASN A 59 23.56 -7.50 2.46
C ASN A 59 23.88 -8.35 3.69
N GLN A 60 23.45 -7.89 4.86
CA GLN A 60 23.71 -8.56 6.14
C GLN A 60 22.50 -9.33 6.65
N MET A 61 21.32 -9.09 6.08
CA MET A 61 20.03 -9.67 6.51
C MET A 61 19.70 -9.34 7.98
N VAL A 62 19.96 -8.10 8.39
CA VAL A 62 19.72 -7.63 9.76
C VAL A 62 18.95 -6.31 9.78
N TRP A 63 18.12 -6.17 10.81
CA TRP A 63 17.49 -4.91 11.17
C TRP A 63 18.39 -4.11 12.12
N ASN A 64 18.55 -2.82 11.84
CA ASN A 64 19.23 -1.88 12.72
C ASN A 64 18.27 -0.79 13.14
N GLN A 65 18.38 -0.31 14.39
CA GLN A 65 17.65 0.87 14.81
C GLN A 65 18.14 2.10 14.03
N GLY A 66 17.22 2.81 13.39
CA GLY A 66 17.46 4.11 12.77
C GLY A 66 17.05 5.26 13.70
N SER A 67 17.26 6.49 13.24
CA SER A 67 16.77 7.69 13.93
C SER A 67 15.24 7.68 14.00
N SER A 68 14.68 7.93 15.18
CA SER A 68 13.22 7.99 15.37
C SER A 68 12.63 9.29 14.84
N LEU A 69 11.36 9.24 14.43
CA LEU A 69 10.57 10.43 14.17
C LEU A 69 10.45 11.28 15.44
N ASN A 70 10.16 12.56 15.26
CA ASN A 70 9.88 13.47 16.37
C ASN A 70 8.56 13.11 17.07
N TYR A 71 7.62 12.48 16.35
CA TYR A 71 6.32 12.13 16.87
C TYR A 71 5.86 10.75 16.38
N GLY A 72 5.22 9.98 17.27
CA GLY A 72 4.67 8.66 16.95
C GLY A 72 3.49 8.77 16.00
N ARG A 73 3.35 7.83 15.07
CA ARG A 73 2.22 7.81 14.13
C ARG A 73 1.96 6.43 13.54
N ALA A 74 0.69 6.07 13.40
CA ALA A 74 0.23 4.91 12.62
C ALA A 74 -0.63 5.36 11.43
N TYR A 75 -0.83 4.48 10.45
CA TYR A 75 -1.65 4.72 9.25
C TYR A 75 -1.25 5.96 8.45
N HIS A 76 0.03 6.34 8.54
CA HIS A 76 0.63 7.40 7.76
C HIS A 76 1.09 6.86 6.41
N THR A 77 1.64 7.72 5.55
CA THR A 77 2.37 7.31 4.35
C THR A 77 3.83 7.73 4.45
N SER A 78 4.75 6.91 3.95
CA SER A 78 6.13 7.31 3.67
C SER A 78 6.39 7.30 2.16
N THR A 79 7.17 8.27 1.68
CA THR A 79 7.48 8.44 0.27
C THR A 79 8.95 8.80 0.11
N LEU A 80 9.69 8.01 -0.67
CA LEU A 80 11.04 8.37 -1.09
C LEU A 80 10.96 9.55 -2.06
N LEU A 81 11.62 10.66 -1.72
CA LEU A 81 11.70 11.85 -2.55
C LEU A 81 12.80 11.71 -3.62
N THR A 82 12.74 12.54 -4.67
CA THR A 82 13.74 12.56 -5.76
C THR A 82 15.17 12.79 -5.26
N ASN A 83 15.34 13.53 -4.17
CA ASN A 83 16.64 13.79 -3.53
C ASN A 83 17.13 12.63 -2.62
N GLY A 84 16.36 11.55 -2.46
CA GLY A 84 16.71 10.39 -1.63
C GLY A 84 16.29 10.48 -0.17
N ASN A 85 15.68 11.58 0.25
CA ASN A 85 15.09 11.72 1.59
C ASN A 85 13.72 11.03 1.66
N ILE A 86 13.27 10.70 2.86
CA ILE A 86 11.92 10.15 3.07
C ILE A 86 11.01 11.26 3.59
N LEU A 87 9.85 11.44 2.97
CA LEU A 87 8.76 12.25 3.51
C LEU A 87 7.75 11.33 4.19
N VAL A 88 7.36 11.66 5.42
CA VAL A 88 6.30 10.99 6.17
C VAL A 88 5.17 11.97 6.43
N THR A 89 3.93 11.59 6.13
CA THR A 89 2.78 12.51 6.18
C THR A 89 1.59 11.91 6.90
N GLY A 90 0.98 12.73 7.77
CA GLY A 90 -0.25 12.40 8.49
C GLY A 90 -0.13 11.19 9.40
N GLY A 91 -1.26 10.50 9.58
CA GLY A 91 -1.43 9.35 10.46
C GLY A 91 -2.38 9.63 11.61
N TYR A 92 -2.43 8.68 12.51
CA TYR A 92 -3.14 8.71 13.78
C TYR A 92 -2.13 8.65 14.92
N ASP A 93 -2.31 9.48 15.95
CA ASP A 93 -1.35 9.64 17.05
C ASP A 93 -1.82 9.08 18.40
N ASN A 94 -2.84 8.20 18.39
CA ASN A 94 -3.56 7.69 19.55
C ASN A 94 -4.67 8.61 20.09
N ILE A 95 -4.76 9.85 19.61
CA ILE A 95 -5.78 10.81 20.02
C ILE A 95 -6.56 11.26 18.79
N ASP A 96 -5.87 11.81 17.80
CA ASP A 96 -6.47 12.45 16.63
C ASP A 96 -5.77 12.02 15.33
N LEU A 97 -6.43 12.32 14.21
CA LEU A 97 -5.75 12.36 12.92
C LEU A 97 -4.82 13.59 12.93
N ILE A 98 -3.60 13.43 12.43
CA ILE A 98 -2.61 14.52 12.39
C ILE A 98 -2.39 15.04 10.98
N ALA A 99 -2.12 16.35 10.86
CA ALA A 99 -1.71 17.00 9.60
C ALA A 99 -0.19 17.15 9.49
N THR A 100 0.56 16.79 10.55
CA THR A 100 2.02 16.98 10.59
C THR A 100 2.72 16.11 9.56
N ALA A 101 3.81 16.64 9.01
CA ALA A 101 4.69 15.94 8.12
C ALA A 101 6.14 16.10 8.57
N GLU A 102 6.93 15.05 8.38
CA GLU A 102 8.34 15.00 8.75
C GLU A 102 9.17 14.51 7.58
N ARG A 103 10.39 15.03 7.44
CA ARG A 103 11.34 14.62 6.42
C ARG A 103 12.59 14.06 7.07
N PHE A 104 12.94 12.83 6.70
CA PHE A 104 14.20 12.21 7.05
C PHE A 104 15.27 12.60 6.03
N ASN A 105 16.30 13.30 6.47
CA ASN A 105 17.46 13.58 5.66
C ASN A 105 18.47 12.43 5.78
N LEU A 106 18.65 11.70 4.67
CA LEU A 106 19.50 10.51 4.64
C LEU A 106 20.99 10.84 4.87
N LEU A 107 21.44 12.04 4.45
CA LEU A 107 22.84 12.46 4.58
C LEU A 107 23.20 12.82 6.03
N THR A 108 22.29 13.49 6.73
CA THR A 108 22.50 13.91 8.12
C THR A 108 21.97 12.90 9.13
N ASN A 109 21.22 11.88 8.68
CA ASN A 109 20.56 10.88 9.51
C ASN A 109 19.63 11.52 10.57
N THR A 110 18.90 12.58 10.19
CA THR A 110 18.02 13.32 11.09
C THR A 110 16.62 13.50 10.52
N TRP A 111 15.62 13.51 11.41
CA TRP A 111 14.26 13.91 11.10
C TRP A 111 14.06 15.39 11.41
N GLY A 112 13.29 16.07 10.56
CA GLY A 112 12.85 17.43 10.80
C GLY A 112 11.43 17.65 10.32
N TYR A 113 10.68 18.50 11.02
CA TYR A 113 9.36 18.92 10.57
C TYR A 113 9.43 19.68 9.25
N VAL A 114 8.43 19.47 8.40
CA VAL A 114 8.14 20.26 7.21
C VAL A 114 6.76 20.89 7.35
N ALA A 115 6.32 21.68 6.37
CA ALA A 115 4.99 22.28 6.42
C ALA A 115 3.90 21.21 6.62
N PRO A 116 2.89 21.48 7.47
CA PRO A 116 1.78 20.56 7.67
C PRO A 116 0.83 20.55 6.47
N MET A 117 0.14 19.43 6.27
CA MET A 117 -0.97 19.32 5.32
C MET A 117 -2.08 20.32 5.64
N ASN A 118 -2.90 20.65 4.63
CA ASN A 118 -4.07 21.51 4.82
C ASN A 118 -5.18 20.81 5.61
N GLN A 119 -5.20 19.48 5.59
CA GLN A 119 -6.18 18.65 6.30
C GLN A 119 -5.48 17.48 6.98
N GLN A 120 -5.91 17.15 8.19
CA GLN A 120 -5.47 15.95 8.89
C GLN A 120 -6.02 14.68 8.22
N ARG A 121 -5.18 13.65 8.12
CA ARG A 121 -5.49 12.41 7.37
C ARG A 121 -4.78 11.22 8.00
N ALA A 122 -5.42 10.06 7.97
CA ALA A 122 -4.79 8.76 8.19
C ALA A 122 -5.45 7.74 7.27
N LEU A 123 -4.76 6.65 6.91
CA LEU A 123 -5.18 5.66 5.89
C LEU A 123 -5.21 6.20 4.45
N HIS A 124 -4.74 7.44 4.23
CA HIS A 124 -4.56 8.02 2.91
C HIS A 124 -3.48 7.27 2.12
N LYS A 125 -3.42 7.53 0.82
CA LYS A 125 -2.36 7.02 -0.05
C LYS A 125 -1.53 8.17 -0.60
N ALA A 126 -0.26 7.90 -0.88
CA ALA A 126 0.66 8.87 -1.41
C ALA A 126 1.47 8.29 -2.58
N VAL A 127 1.76 9.12 -3.58
CA VAL A 127 2.68 8.80 -4.68
C VAL A 127 3.59 9.99 -4.97
N LEU A 128 4.85 9.70 -5.30
CA LEU A 128 5.75 10.70 -5.86
C LEU A 128 5.40 10.90 -7.35
N LEU A 129 5.06 12.12 -7.74
CA LEU A 129 4.81 12.49 -9.13
C LEU A 129 6.13 12.72 -9.89
N SER A 130 6.09 12.64 -11.22
CA SER A 130 7.27 12.80 -12.07
C SER A 130 7.95 14.18 -11.97
N ASP A 131 7.21 15.21 -11.54
CA ASP A 131 7.72 16.56 -11.30
C ASP A 131 8.33 16.74 -9.90
N GLY A 132 8.36 15.67 -9.09
CA GLY A 132 8.94 15.67 -7.75
C GLY A 132 7.99 16.10 -6.63
N ARG A 133 6.75 16.47 -6.93
CA ARG A 133 5.71 16.70 -5.91
C ARG A 133 5.22 15.36 -5.35
N VAL A 134 4.73 15.36 -4.11
CA VAL A 134 4.09 14.18 -3.51
C VAL A 134 2.59 14.41 -3.44
N LEU A 135 1.82 13.63 -4.18
CA LEU A 135 0.36 13.66 -4.14
C LEU A 135 -0.14 12.79 -2.99
N VAL A 136 -0.99 13.32 -2.12
CA VAL A 136 -1.70 12.60 -1.06
C VAL A 136 -3.19 12.59 -1.35
N VAL A 137 -3.85 11.43 -1.19
CA VAL A 137 -5.23 11.20 -1.61
C VAL A 137 -6.03 10.45 -0.54
N GLY A 138 -7.22 10.97 -0.25
CA GLY A 138 -8.26 10.32 0.56
C GLY A 138 -8.13 10.54 2.07
N ALA A 139 -9.07 9.93 2.79
CA ALA A 139 -9.06 9.68 4.23
C ALA A 139 -8.76 10.90 5.14
N ASN A 140 -9.33 12.06 4.80
CA ASN A 140 -9.37 13.23 5.69
C ASN A 140 -10.57 13.22 6.63
N SER A 141 -10.47 14.01 7.70
CA SER A 141 -11.53 14.22 8.69
C SER A 141 -12.75 15.00 8.18
N ASN A 142 -12.63 15.75 7.08
CA ASN A 142 -13.69 16.63 6.60
C ASN A 142 -14.35 16.13 5.31
N GLN A 143 -15.58 15.64 5.43
CA GLN A 143 -16.41 15.14 4.31
C GLN A 143 -16.83 16.25 3.32
N ILE A 144 -16.79 17.52 3.74
CA ILE A 144 -17.35 18.67 2.98
C ILE A 144 -16.26 19.43 2.21
N ALA A 145 -15.01 19.43 2.70
CA ALA A 145 -13.91 20.13 2.05
C ALA A 145 -13.31 19.31 0.90
N ALA A 146 -13.82 19.57 -0.32
CA ALA A 146 -13.22 19.26 -1.62
C ALA A 146 -12.36 17.98 -1.65
N ASN A 147 -13.01 16.81 -1.63
CA ASN A 147 -12.51 15.62 -2.29
C ASN A 147 -11.01 15.32 -2.09
N GLY A 148 -10.57 15.44 -0.83
CA GLY A 148 -9.52 14.66 -0.21
C GLY A 148 -8.11 14.63 -0.81
N ALA A 149 -7.71 15.49 -1.74
CA ALA A 149 -6.36 15.40 -2.32
C ALA A 149 -5.58 16.72 -2.33
N GLU A 150 -4.29 16.62 -2.02
CA GLU A 150 -3.34 17.73 -1.97
C GLU A 150 -1.95 17.25 -2.33
N PHE A 151 -1.11 18.14 -2.88
CA PHE A 151 0.28 17.82 -3.13
C PHE A 151 1.22 18.64 -2.26
N TYR A 152 2.31 18.02 -1.84
CA TYR A 152 3.46 18.67 -1.23
C TYR A 152 4.51 19.00 -2.27
N ASN A 153 5.02 20.23 -2.25
CA ASN A 153 6.18 20.63 -3.03
C ASN A 153 7.44 20.65 -2.14
N PRO A 154 8.37 19.69 -2.27
CA PRO A 154 9.57 19.62 -1.44
C PRO A 154 10.54 20.81 -1.59
N ASN A 155 10.50 21.51 -2.72
CA ASN A 155 11.38 22.65 -3.00
C ASN A 155 10.87 23.93 -2.35
N GLN A 156 9.55 24.07 -2.25
CA GLN A 156 8.90 25.23 -1.63
C GLN A 156 8.54 24.99 -0.16
N ASN A 157 8.53 23.72 0.29
CA ASN A 157 8.04 23.32 1.60
C ASN A 157 6.60 23.81 1.82
N THR A 158 5.72 23.53 0.86
CA THR A 158 4.31 23.97 0.88
C THR A 158 3.38 22.85 0.44
N TRP A 159 2.15 22.88 0.96
CA TRP A 159 1.06 22.04 0.51
C TRP A 159 0.06 22.85 -0.32
N THR A 160 -0.51 22.24 -1.34
CA THR A 160 -1.53 22.88 -2.19
C THR A 160 -2.63 21.89 -2.48
N GLN A 161 -3.88 22.33 -2.34
CA GLN A 161 -5.04 21.50 -2.66
C GLN A 161 -5.10 21.24 -4.17
N THR A 162 -5.48 20.02 -4.53
CA THR A 162 -5.78 19.69 -5.93
C THR A 162 -7.19 20.14 -6.31
N GLY A 163 -7.56 20.00 -7.59
CA GLY A 163 -8.98 19.90 -7.95
C GLY A 163 -9.64 18.77 -7.17
N GLY A 164 -10.96 18.81 -6.98
CA GLY A 164 -11.62 17.77 -6.21
C GLY A 164 -11.77 16.45 -6.99
N MET A 165 -11.51 15.30 -6.34
CA MET A 165 -12.04 13.98 -6.79
C MET A 165 -13.57 14.02 -6.96
N ASN A 166 -14.15 13.00 -7.58
CA ASN A 166 -15.58 12.87 -7.81
C ASN A 166 -16.23 11.96 -6.75
N SER A 167 -15.45 11.07 -6.12
CA SER A 167 -15.90 10.25 -5.01
C SER A 167 -15.05 10.49 -3.75
N PHE A 168 -15.71 10.74 -2.62
CA PHE A 168 -15.05 10.76 -1.33
C PHE A 168 -14.64 9.34 -0.91
N ARG A 169 -13.39 9.17 -0.47
CA ARG A 169 -12.80 7.88 -0.08
C ARG A 169 -12.25 7.98 1.34
N SER A 170 -12.88 7.34 2.30
CA SER A 170 -12.46 7.36 3.72
C SER A 170 -11.35 6.37 4.02
N SER A 171 -11.26 5.23 3.33
CA SER A 171 -10.23 4.22 3.57
C SER A 171 -10.17 3.17 2.46
N GLY A 172 -9.18 2.27 2.52
CA GLY A 172 -9.13 1.05 1.71
C GLY A 172 -9.01 1.24 0.20
N LEU A 173 -8.69 2.46 -0.26
CA LEU A 173 -8.36 2.77 -1.65
C LEU A 173 -6.95 2.31 -2.02
N THR A 174 -6.71 2.18 -3.32
CA THR A 174 -5.36 2.08 -3.88
C THR A 174 -5.04 3.29 -4.75
N LEU A 175 -3.76 3.65 -4.84
CA LEU A 175 -3.26 4.77 -5.65
C LEU A 175 -2.03 4.29 -6.42
N THR A 176 -2.11 4.29 -7.74
CA THR A 176 -1.05 3.79 -8.63
C THR A 176 -0.58 4.91 -9.55
N LEU A 177 0.72 5.19 -9.55
CA LEU A 177 1.32 6.07 -10.56
C LEU A 177 1.38 5.33 -11.90
N LEU A 178 0.83 5.93 -12.95
CA LEU A 178 0.85 5.38 -14.31
C LEU A 178 2.14 5.78 -15.05
N ASN A 179 2.46 5.05 -16.11
CA ASN A 179 3.65 5.30 -16.94
C ASN A 179 3.68 6.70 -17.58
N ASP A 180 2.51 7.32 -17.77
CA ASP A 180 2.38 8.68 -18.33
C ASP A 180 2.42 9.79 -17.26
N GLY A 181 2.72 9.45 -16.00
CA GLY A 181 2.85 10.39 -14.89
C GLY A 181 1.53 10.77 -14.22
N ARG A 182 0.39 10.29 -14.70
CA ARG A 182 -0.91 10.46 -14.03
C ARG A 182 -1.07 9.48 -12.87
N ALA A 183 -1.98 9.76 -11.94
CA ALA A 183 -2.23 8.88 -10.79
C ALA A 183 -3.65 8.29 -10.86
N LEU A 184 -3.76 6.96 -10.82
CA LEU A 184 -5.03 6.22 -10.81
C LEU A 184 -5.42 5.89 -9.38
N VAL A 185 -6.60 6.33 -8.94
CA VAL A 185 -7.22 5.91 -7.69
C VAL A 185 -8.36 4.93 -7.97
N VAL A 186 -8.40 3.83 -7.22
CA VAL A 186 -9.36 2.75 -7.44
C VAL A 186 -10.06 2.37 -6.13
N GLY A 187 -11.39 2.29 -6.18
CA GLY A 187 -12.23 1.71 -5.13
C GLY A 187 -12.02 2.33 -3.75
N GLY A 188 -12.18 1.51 -2.71
CA GLY A 188 -12.14 1.94 -1.32
C GLY A 188 -13.52 2.01 -0.69
N PHE A 189 -13.56 2.50 0.54
CA PHE A 189 -14.77 2.73 1.30
C PHE A 189 -15.02 4.24 1.34
N GLY A 190 -16.27 4.64 1.13
CA GLY A 190 -16.70 6.03 1.16
C GLY A 190 -17.93 6.20 2.05
N VAL A 191 -18.51 7.38 1.98
CA VAL A 191 -19.83 7.67 2.55
C VAL A 191 -20.71 8.25 1.45
N SER A 192 -21.93 7.75 1.36
CA SER A 192 -22.96 8.28 0.47
C SER A 192 -23.42 9.67 0.93
N GLY A 193 -24.12 10.41 0.07
CA GLY A 193 -24.63 11.76 0.38
C GLY A 193 -25.65 11.81 1.53
N ILE A 194 -26.13 10.66 2.02
CA ILE A 194 -27.01 10.53 3.19
C ILE A 194 -26.28 10.00 4.44
N GLY A 195 -24.95 9.94 4.41
CA GLY A 195 -24.11 9.56 5.55
C GLY A 195 -23.97 8.05 5.80
N VAL A 196 -24.40 7.20 4.86
CA VAL A 196 -24.27 5.74 4.95
C VAL A 196 -22.97 5.29 4.29
N GLY A 197 -22.20 4.42 4.95
CA GLY A 197 -20.97 3.85 4.41
C GLY A 197 -21.20 3.08 3.11
N GLU A 198 -20.29 3.22 2.15
CA GLU A 198 -20.46 2.70 0.79
C GLU A 198 -19.17 2.05 0.25
N ASN A 199 -19.31 0.86 -0.36
CA ASN A 199 -18.23 0.24 -1.12
C ASN A 199 -18.11 0.93 -2.48
N LEU A 200 -16.93 1.43 -2.84
CA LEU A 200 -16.74 2.16 -4.08
C LEU A 200 -16.29 1.24 -5.22
N SER A 201 -16.96 1.34 -6.36
CA SER A 201 -16.48 0.84 -7.65
C SER A 201 -15.84 1.96 -8.49
N SER A 202 -15.92 3.22 -8.03
CA SER A 202 -15.45 4.36 -8.80
C SER A 202 -13.94 4.35 -8.97
N VAL A 203 -13.53 4.80 -10.15
CA VAL A 203 -12.14 4.85 -10.62
C VAL A 203 -11.90 6.23 -11.17
N GLU A 204 -10.81 6.87 -10.76
CA GLU A 204 -10.49 8.23 -11.19
C GLU A 204 -9.00 8.36 -11.51
N ILE A 205 -8.69 9.20 -12.49
CA ILE A 205 -7.32 9.55 -12.84
C ILE A 205 -7.09 11.02 -12.54
N PHE A 206 -6.06 11.32 -11.75
CA PHE A 206 -5.54 12.67 -11.56
C PHE A 206 -4.52 13.01 -12.65
N ASP A 207 -4.74 14.14 -13.33
CA ASP A 207 -3.77 14.73 -14.24
C ASP A 207 -3.02 15.88 -13.54
N PRO A 208 -1.71 15.73 -13.27
CA PRO A 208 -0.93 16.75 -12.57
C PRO A 208 -0.69 18.03 -13.38
N ASN A 209 -0.91 18.01 -14.71
CA ASN A 209 -0.73 19.17 -15.58
C ASN A 209 -1.96 20.08 -15.58
N THR A 210 -3.17 19.50 -15.48
CA THR A 210 -4.42 20.26 -15.45
C THR A 210 -4.97 20.44 -14.04
N ASN A 211 -4.42 19.71 -13.06
CA ASN A 211 -4.91 19.66 -11.69
C ASN A 211 -6.38 19.19 -11.60
N GLN A 212 -6.76 18.22 -12.45
CA GLN A 212 -8.13 17.71 -12.53
C GLN A 212 -8.19 16.20 -12.26
N TRP A 213 -9.33 15.77 -11.70
CA TRP A 213 -9.71 14.37 -11.56
C TRP A 213 -10.75 13.99 -12.59
N ILE A 214 -10.49 12.93 -13.33
CA ILE A 214 -11.36 12.45 -14.41
C ILE A 214 -11.88 11.05 -14.04
N LEU A 215 -13.21 10.90 -14.01
CA LEU A 215 -13.87 9.62 -13.85
C LEU A 215 -13.56 8.69 -15.02
N ARG A 216 -13.32 7.42 -14.71
CA ARG A 216 -13.04 6.35 -15.67
C ARG A 216 -14.08 5.24 -15.54
N THR A 217 -13.96 4.22 -16.40
CA THR A 217 -14.83 3.05 -16.32
C THR A 217 -14.74 2.44 -14.91
N PRO A 218 -15.87 2.26 -14.21
CA PRO A 218 -15.86 1.73 -12.85
C PRO A 218 -15.47 0.25 -12.86
N LEU A 219 -15.04 -0.25 -11.68
CA LEU A 219 -14.86 -1.68 -11.44
C LEU A 219 -16.16 -2.45 -11.66
N ASN A 220 -16.05 -3.71 -12.10
CA ASN A 220 -17.20 -4.60 -12.21
C ASN A 220 -17.79 -4.94 -10.84
N GLN A 221 -16.94 -4.97 -9.80
CA GLN A 221 -17.35 -5.20 -8.42
C GLN A 221 -16.70 -4.14 -7.50
N PRO A 222 -17.49 -3.41 -6.68
CA PRO A 222 -16.95 -2.50 -5.69
C PRO A 222 -16.13 -3.25 -4.64
N ARG A 223 -15.03 -2.64 -4.19
CA ARG A 223 -14.07 -3.29 -3.28
C ARG A 223 -13.28 -2.28 -2.47
N PHE A 224 -12.90 -2.64 -1.25
CA PHE A 224 -11.95 -1.90 -0.42
C PHE A 224 -10.90 -2.83 0.19
N ALA A 225 -9.79 -2.28 0.69
CA ALA A 225 -8.68 -3.07 1.26
C ALA A 225 -8.12 -4.14 0.29
N HIS A 226 -8.23 -3.84 -1.01
CA HIS A 226 -7.65 -4.60 -2.11
C HIS A 226 -6.22 -4.12 -2.38
N SER A 227 -5.50 -4.86 -3.22
CA SER A 227 -4.13 -4.53 -3.61
C SER A 227 -4.09 -4.19 -5.09
N SER A 228 -3.24 -3.24 -5.48
CA SER A 228 -3.03 -2.88 -6.89
C SER A 228 -1.56 -2.79 -7.24
N ILE A 229 -1.24 -3.06 -8.49
CA ILE A 229 0.12 -2.93 -9.01
C ILE A 229 0.11 -2.57 -10.50
N LEU A 230 1.06 -1.74 -10.92
CA LEU A 230 1.30 -1.42 -12.32
C LEU A 230 2.04 -2.57 -13.01
N LEU A 231 1.48 -3.08 -14.10
CA LEU A 231 2.08 -4.12 -14.93
C LEU A 231 3.13 -3.52 -15.88
N SER A 232 4.00 -4.38 -16.42
CA SER A 232 5.10 -3.97 -17.32
C SER A 232 4.62 -3.30 -18.61
N ASP A 233 3.41 -3.64 -19.06
CA ASP A 233 2.79 -3.07 -20.25
C ASP A 233 1.97 -1.79 -19.97
N GLY A 234 1.97 -1.30 -18.73
CA GLY A 234 1.26 -0.09 -18.33
C GLY A 234 -0.21 -0.30 -17.92
N ARG A 235 -0.73 -1.53 -17.99
CA ARG A 235 -2.02 -1.86 -17.39
C ARG A 235 -1.92 -1.93 -15.86
N VAL A 236 -3.05 -1.85 -15.16
CA VAL A 236 -3.08 -1.93 -13.68
C VAL A 236 -3.87 -3.15 -13.25
N LEU A 237 -3.25 -4.02 -12.46
CA LEU A 237 -3.92 -5.14 -11.80
C LEU A 237 -4.49 -4.67 -10.47
N VAL A 238 -5.75 -5.00 -10.21
CA VAL A 238 -6.48 -4.73 -8.97
C VAL A 238 -7.05 -6.04 -8.47
N ALA A 239 -6.71 -6.46 -7.25
CA ALA A 239 -6.98 -7.82 -6.82
C ALA A 239 -7.51 -7.93 -5.39
N GLY A 240 -8.49 -8.80 -5.20
CA GLY A 240 -9.07 -9.14 -3.92
C GLY A 240 -9.76 -7.96 -3.23
N GLY A 241 -9.59 -7.89 -1.92
CA GLY A 241 -10.24 -6.92 -1.04
C GLY A 241 -11.49 -7.48 -0.38
N LYS A 242 -12.23 -6.56 0.23
CA LYS A 242 -13.47 -6.80 0.95
C LYS A 242 -14.63 -6.10 0.25
N TYR A 243 -15.81 -6.65 0.49
CA TYR A 243 -17.10 -6.05 0.18
C TYR A 243 -17.97 -6.14 1.43
N MET A 244 -18.56 -5.02 1.84
CA MET A 244 -19.47 -4.95 2.99
C MET A 244 -20.91 -5.04 2.51
N GLY A 245 -21.62 -6.10 2.93
CA GLY A 245 -23.04 -6.29 2.64
C GLY A 245 -23.94 -5.30 3.38
N SER A 246 -25.21 -5.22 2.99
CA SER A 246 -26.21 -4.36 3.64
C SER A 246 -26.50 -4.75 5.10
N ASP A 247 -26.13 -5.97 5.49
CA ASP A 247 -26.19 -6.50 6.85
C ASP A 247 -24.88 -6.24 7.64
N ASN A 248 -23.98 -5.42 7.11
CA ASN A 248 -22.63 -5.17 7.61
C ASN A 248 -21.72 -6.41 7.65
N SER A 249 -22.05 -7.48 6.94
CA SER A 249 -21.17 -8.64 6.80
C SER A 249 -20.00 -8.33 5.85
N ASN A 250 -18.79 -8.74 6.22
CA ASN A 250 -17.62 -8.64 5.35
C ASN A 250 -17.48 -9.91 4.49
N SER A 251 -17.54 -9.73 3.18
CA SER A 251 -17.18 -10.75 2.19
C SER A 251 -15.79 -10.50 1.63
N TYR A 252 -14.98 -11.55 1.54
CA TYR A 252 -13.63 -11.47 0.95
C TYR A 252 -13.68 -11.88 -0.51
N LEU A 253 -13.08 -11.07 -1.38
CA LEU A 253 -13.16 -11.25 -2.81
C LEU A 253 -12.01 -12.13 -3.33
N ASP A 254 -12.34 -13.09 -4.18
CA ASP A 254 -11.39 -13.81 -5.04
C ASP A 254 -11.37 -13.23 -6.47
N SER A 255 -12.12 -12.17 -6.76
CA SER A 255 -12.08 -11.49 -8.04
C SER A 255 -10.83 -10.59 -8.14
N MET A 256 -10.28 -10.50 -9.34
CA MET A 256 -9.29 -9.48 -9.71
C MET A 256 -9.62 -8.92 -11.08
N GLU A 257 -9.15 -7.72 -11.39
CA GLU A 257 -9.44 -7.04 -12.63
C GLU A 257 -8.17 -6.37 -13.15
N ILE A 258 -7.92 -6.47 -14.45
CA ILE A 258 -6.82 -5.76 -15.12
C ILE A 258 -7.42 -4.60 -15.92
N TYR A 259 -7.01 -3.38 -15.58
CA TYR A 259 -7.41 -2.15 -16.25
C TYR A 259 -6.45 -1.76 -17.36
N ASP A 260 -6.99 -1.49 -18.55
CA ASP A 260 -6.27 -0.79 -19.59
C ASP A 260 -6.59 0.72 -19.53
N PRO A 261 -5.63 1.58 -19.13
CA PRO A 261 -5.87 3.02 -19.02
C PRO A 261 -6.00 3.72 -20.38
N VAL A 262 -5.52 3.12 -21.46
CA VAL A 262 -5.63 3.65 -22.83
C VAL A 262 -6.99 3.32 -23.40
N ALA A 263 -7.38 2.04 -23.37
CA ALA A 263 -8.67 1.58 -23.87
C ALA A 263 -9.84 1.89 -22.92
N ASN A 264 -9.56 2.24 -21.65
CA ASN A 264 -10.57 2.50 -20.61
C ASN A 264 -11.50 1.30 -20.34
N VAL A 265 -10.95 0.09 -20.30
CA VAL A 265 -11.72 -1.15 -20.10
C VAL A 265 -11.09 -2.05 -19.05
N TRP A 266 -11.92 -2.88 -18.43
CA TRP A 266 -11.52 -3.87 -17.44
C TRP A 266 -11.63 -5.28 -18.00
N LYS A 267 -10.63 -6.12 -17.72
CA LYS A 267 -10.70 -7.59 -17.88
C LYS A 267 -10.89 -8.21 -16.50
N LEU A 268 -12.08 -8.79 -16.25
CA LEU A 268 -12.37 -9.53 -15.02
C LEU A 268 -11.73 -10.92 -15.05
N LEU A 269 -11.12 -11.30 -13.93
CA LEU A 269 -10.39 -12.54 -13.71
C LEU A 269 -10.62 -13.05 -12.29
N LYS A 270 -10.12 -14.26 -12.01
CA LYS A 270 -10.30 -14.92 -10.71
C LYS A 270 -8.97 -15.37 -10.11
N MET A 271 -8.77 -15.04 -8.84
CA MET A 271 -7.67 -15.51 -8.01
C MET A 271 -7.96 -16.92 -7.46
N PRO A 272 -6.93 -17.70 -7.11
CA PRO A 272 -7.10 -19.02 -6.50
C PRO A 272 -7.82 -19.00 -5.14
N VAL A 273 -7.60 -17.95 -4.35
CA VAL A 273 -8.07 -17.82 -2.97
C VAL A 273 -8.44 -16.36 -2.72
N SER A 274 -9.59 -16.12 -2.10
CA SER A 274 -10.00 -14.79 -1.67
C SER A 274 -9.08 -14.24 -0.60
N ARG A 275 -8.74 -12.95 -0.70
CA ARG A 275 -7.85 -12.27 0.25
C ARG A 275 -8.00 -10.76 0.20
N SER A 276 -7.79 -10.11 1.33
CA SER A 276 -7.64 -8.66 1.50
C SER A 276 -6.37 -8.34 2.28
N GLU A 277 -5.90 -7.09 2.21
CA GLU A 277 -4.74 -6.60 2.99
C GLU A 277 -3.49 -7.47 2.80
N PHE A 278 -3.30 -7.94 1.57
CA PHE A 278 -2.16 -8.71 1.11
C PHE A 278 -1.26 -7.84 0.25
N THR A 279 -0.08 -8.32 -0.11
CA THR A 279 0.85 -7.57 -0.94
C THR A 279 0.96 -8.17 -2.34
N LEU A 280 1.27 -7.29 -3.31
CA LEU A 280 1.56 -7.65 -4.69
C LEU A 280 2.99 -7.21 -5.00
N GLU A 281 3.83 -8.14 -5.44
CA GLU A 281 5.20 -7.84 -5.85
C GLU A 281 5.41 -8.22 -7.31
N ARG A 282 5.81 -7.26 -8.15
CA ARG A 282 6.22 -7.52 -9.52
C ARG A 282 7.71 -7.86 -9.51
N ILE A 283 8.06 -9.04 -10.02
CA ILE A 283 9.45 -9.48 -10.14
C ILE A 283 10.00 -9.25 -11.56
N SER A 284 11.28 -9.55 -11.77
CA SER A 284 12.04 -9.15 -12.97
C SER A 284 11.49 -9.70 -14.29
N ASP A 285 10.82 -10.85 -14.27
CA ASP A 285 10.17 -11.44 -15.46
C ASP A 285 8.78 -10.85 -15.75
N GLY A 286 8.31 -9.88 -14.97
CA GLY A 286 7.01 -9.24 -15.10
C GLY A 286 5.85 -10.00 -14.46
N SER A 287 6.08 -11.20 -13.91
CA SER A 287 5.07 -11.92 -13.14
C SER A 287 4.86 -11.29 -11.76
N ILE A 288 3.71 -11.59 -11.15
CA ILE A 288 3.24 -10.95 -9.93
C ILE A 288 3.10 -11.99 -8.82
N LEU A 289 3.71 -11.73 -7.66
CA LEU A 289 3.54 -12.55 -6.46
C LEU A 289 2.39 -12.00 -5.61
N PHE A 290 1.55 -12.91 -5.10
CA PHE A 290 0.43 -12.65 -4.21
C PHE A 290 0.77 -13.23 -2.84
N ILE A 291 1.04 -12.36 -1.87
CA ILE A 291 1.67 -12.75 -0.61
C ILE A 291 0.76 -12.41 0.57
N GLY A 292 0.45 -13.42 1.38
CA GLY A 292 -0.29 -13.29 2.64
C GLY A 292 -1.72 -12.73 2.50
N GLY A 293 -2.10 -11.92 3.50
CA GLY A 293 -3.41 -11.31 3.66
C GLY A 293 -4.32 -12.13 4.55
N ARG A 294 -5.62 -11.83 4.45
CA ARG A 294 -6.66 -12.57 5.17
C ARG A 294 -7.93 -12.76 4.36
N ASN A 295 -8.65 -13.80 4.73
CA ASN A 295 -10.07 -13.96 4.53
C ASN A 295 -10.75 -14.18 5.89
N GLN A 296 -11.56 -15.22 6.03
CA GLN A 296 -12.10 -15.64 7.33
C GLN A 296 -10.98 -15.99 8.34
N THR A 297 -9.79 -16.34 7.84
CA THR A 297 -8.56 -16.52 8.61
C THR A 297 -7.38 -15.81 7.92
N TYR A 298 -6.18 -15.85 8.50
CA TYR A 298 -4.96 -15.41 7.83
C TYR A 298 -4.58 -16.38 6.71
N VAL A 299 -4.25 -15.83 5.54
CA VAL A 299 -3.88 -16.61 4.36
C VAL A 299 -2.37 -16.80 4.36
N ASN A 300 -1.91 -18.05 4.30
CA ASN A 300 -0.49 -18.39 4.19
C ASN A 300 -0.08 -18.90 2.81
N ASN A 301 -1.02 -19.44 2.02
CA ASN A 301 -0.75 -19.92 0.68
C ASN A 301 -0.54 -18.75 -0.28
N ASN A 302 0.63 -18.74 -0.91
CA ASN A 302 1.07 -17.68 -1.81
C ASN A 302 1.10 -18.19 -3.25
N TYR A 303 0.98 -17.26 -4.19
CA TYR A 303 0.88 -17.60 -5.61
C TYR A 303 1.68 -16.65 -6.48
N ARG A 304 2.10 -17.15 -7.64
CA ARG A 304 2.67 -16.36 -8.73
C ARG A 304 1.70 -16.37 -9.90
N TYR A 305 1.41 -15.18 -10.41
CA TYR A 305 0.55 -14.94 -11.57
C TYR A 305 1.37 -14.45 -12.76
N PHE A 306 1.12 -15.01 -13.94
CA PHE A 306 1.73 -14.61 -15.21
C PHE A 306 0.69 -13.87 -16.06
N PRO A 307 0.72 -12.52 -16.11
CA PRO A 307 -0.30 -11.72 -16.81
C PRO A 307 -0.40 -12.01 -18.32
N ASP A 308 0.71 -12.38 -18.95
CA ASP A 308 0.77 -12.61 -20.41
C ASP A 308 0.09 -13.91 -20.84
N THR A 309 0.11 -14.92 -19.97
CA THR A 309 -0.46 -16.25 -20.26
C THR A 309 -1.66 -16.58 -19.39
N ASP A 310 -2.07 -15.68 -18.50
CA ASP A 310 -3.16 -15.86 -17.53
C ASP A 310 -3.00 -17.15 -16.68
N ARG A 311 -1.76 -17.43 -16.27
CA ARG A 311 -1.40 -18.68 -15.61
C ARG A 311 -1.05 -18.46 -14.14
N TRP A 312 -1.36 -19.45 -13.32
CA TRP A 312 -1.03 -19.50 -11.90
C TRP A 312 -0.07 -20.63 -11.57
N CYS A 313 0.78 -20.41 -10.57
CA CYS A 313 1.44 -21.49 -9.87
C CYS A 313 1.60 -21.15 -8.38
N SER A 314 1.66 -22.18 -7.53
CA SER A 314 1.85 -22.02 -6.08
C SER A 314 3.34 -21.86 -5.73
N ILE A 315 3.62 -20.99 -4.76
CA ILE A 315 4.95 -20.75 -4.17
C ILE A 315 4.94 -21.12 -2.68
N ALA A 316 6.07 -20.97 -1.98
CA ALA A 316 6.17 -21.34 -0.58
C ALA A 316 5.13 -20.59 0.29
N THR A 317 4.61 -21.29 1.29
CA THR A 317 3.66 -20.73 2.25
C THR A 317 4.39 -19.84 3.26
N LEU A 318 3.69 -18.83 3.79
CA LEU A 318 4.20 -18.08 4.94
C LEU A 318 4.27 -18.98 6.18
N GLN A 319 5.37 -18.88 6.93
CA GLN A 319 5.49 -19.49 8.25
C GLN A 319 4.66 -18.72 9.29
N LYS A 320 4.54 -17.39 9.12
CA LYS A 320 3.69 -16.51 9.92
C LYS A 320 2.68 -15.84 9.01
N SER A 321 1.51 -16.47 8.91
CA SER A 321 0.38 -15.94 8.16
C SER A 321 -0.04 -14.58 8.71
N ARG A 322 -0.16 -13.57 7.84
CA ARG A 322 -0.34 -12.18 8.27
C ARG A 322 -1.08 -11.30 7.27
N ASP A 323 -1.81 -10.31 7.76
CA ASP A 323 -2.44 -9.23 6.99
C ASP A 323 -1.81 -7.87 7.30
N GLY A 324 -2.06 -6.88 6.44
CA GLY A 324 -1.56 -5.50 6.59
C GLY A 324 -0.03 -5.39 6.69
N HIS A 325 0.67 -6.44 6.29
CA HIS A 325 2.11 -6.51 6.23
C HIS A 325 2.64 -5.74 5.02
N LEU A 326 3.95 -5.54 5.02
CA LEU A 326 4.67 -4.93 3.92
C LEU A 326 5.53 -6.00 3.26
N SER A 327 5.76 -5.87 1.96
CA SER A 327 6.77 -6.64 1.24
C SER A 327 7.57 -5.74 0.33
N ASN A 328 8.80 -6.15 0.03
CA ASN A 328 9.61 -5.53 -1.01
C ASN A 328 10.53 -6.57 -1.66
N VAL A 329 10.77 -6.41 -2.96
CA VAL A 329 11.81 -7.14 -3.69
C VAL A 329 13.20 -6.67 -3.23
N LEU A 330 14.06 -7.61 -2.85
CA LEU A 330 15.45 -7.37 -2.48
C LEU A 330 16.36 -7.35 -3.73
N PRO A 331 17.59 -6.79 -3.64
CA PRO A 331 18.52 -6.73 -4.77
C PRO A 331 18.86 -8.08 -5.41
N ASP A 332 18.73 -9.18 -4.66
CA ASP A 332 18.96 -10.54 -5.16
C ASP A 332 17.69 -11.23 -5.70
N GLY A 333 16.59 -10.51 -5.83
CA GLY A 333 15.32 -11.00 -6.35
C GLY A 333 14.44 -11.73 -5.33
N SER A 334 14.93 -11.98 -4.11
CA SER A 334 14.10 -12.53 -3.03
C SER A 334 13.14 -11.48 -2.47
N ILE A 335 12.08 -11.91 -1.77
CA ILE A 335 11.07 -11.00 -1.21
C ILE A 335 11.23 -10.93 0.30
N LEU A 336 11.36 -9.72 0.84
CA LEU A 336 11.27 -9.46 2.27
C LEU A 336 9.83 -9.19 2.65
N ILE A 337 9.35 -9.76 3.74
CA ILE A 337 7.97 -9.67 4.25
C ILE A 337 8.04 -9.34 5.74
N TYR A 338 7.43 -8.24 6.18
CA TYR A 338 7.61 -7.75 7.56
C TYR A 338 6.41 -6.92 8.04
N GLY A 339 6.30 -6.79 9.36
CA GLY A 339 5.16 -6.19 10.03
C GLY A 339 3.86 -6.98 9.79
N GLY A 340 2.74 -6.29 9.98
CA GLY A 340 1.41 -6.86 9.88
C GLY A 340 0.96 -7.55 11.16
N ALA A 341 -0.27 -8.07 11.14
CA ALA A 341 -0.85 -8.81 12.25
C ALA A 341 -1.08 -10.26 11.85
N GLY A 342 -0.90 -11.16 12.81
CA GLY A 342 -1.18 -12.59 12.70
C GLY A 342 -2.08 -13.06 13.85
N LEU A 343 -2.13 -14.38 14.07
CA LEU A 343 -3.01 -14.97 15.10
C LEU A 343 -2.66 -14.52 16.52
N ASN A 344 -1.40 -14.18 16.78
CA ASN A 344 -0.88 -13.89 18.12
C ASN A 344 -0.55 -12.40 18.34
N GLY A 345 -1.08 -11.51 17.49
CA GLY A 345 -0.79 -10.07 17.54
C GLY A 345 0.09 -9.61 16.37
N TYR A 346 0.81 -8.50 16.57
CA TYR A 346 1.69 -7.96 15.54
C TYR A 346 2.93 -8.83 15.32
N GLU A 347 3.23 -9.17 14.06
CA GLU A 347 4.30 -10.12 13.72
C GLU A 347 5.67 -9.45 13.75
N ASP A 348 6.51 -9.88 14.70
CA ASP A 348 7.88 -9.41 14.92
C ASP A 348 8.93 -10.19 14.12
N ALA A 349 8.56 -11.33 13.55
CA ALA A 349 9.42 -12.10 12.66
C ALA A 349 9.28 -11.60 11.22
N THR A 350 10.40 -11.17 10.63
CA THR A 350 10.50 -10.93 9.19
C THR A 350 10.62 -12.27 8.46
N GLU A 351 10.03 -12.38 7.27
CA GLU A 351 10.15 -13.53 6.39
C GLU A 351 10.85 -13.17 5.10
N ARG A 352 11.67 -14.10 4.60
CA ARG A 352 12.33 -13.98 3.31
C ARG A 352 11.93 -15.13 2.40
N LEU A 353 11.28 -14.81 1.29
CA LEU A 353 10.86 -15.76 0.26
C LEU A 353 11.93 -15.86 -0.83
N ARG A 354 12.40 -17.08 -1.13
CA ARG A 354 13.48 -17.36 -2.09
C ARG A 354 13.13 -18.47 -3.08
#